data_AF-A0AAV5ISV7-F1
#
_entry.id   AF-A0AAV5ISV7-F1
#
_cell.length_a   1.000
_cell.length_b   1.000
_cell.length_c   1.000
_cell.angle_alpha   90.00
_cell.angle_beta   90.00
_cell.angle_gamma   90.00
#
_symmetry.space_group_name_H-M   'P 1'
#
loop_
_entity.id
_entity.type
_entity.pdbx_description
1 polymer ?
#
loop_
_entity_poly.entity_id
_entity_poly.type
_entity_poly.pdbx_seq_one_letter_code
_entity_poly.pdbx_strand_id
1 'polypeptide(L)'
;MIKQTSTPTTIDDAMEDEIFAKFEKLISLPMSRESRLTGKGKSVIESTGSDSPIPSPEQISIAIQTLEGLVSGDPTNFYHLSDQSTIINAAKILSHSPDLSVTQKKFWTNFPFIFTDFCRRFAVKSDVIGKAESARKTVEDETVILVNKKAKCLSIKHDHEAQTKCIQTTQGEIQHLESELSRLHEQLSFQEECANTLSDQRTQAFAELNSHIDHVVTLQQTLESLTDSVDQAKEELILMRMEWSNWHSHFP
;
A
#
# COMPACT_ATOMS: atom_id res chain seq x y z
N MET A 1 -31.01 8.82 15.36
CA MET A 1 -31.20 9.94 14.41
C MET A 1 -29.88 10.69 14.29
N ILE A 2 -29.11 10.43 13.25
CA ILE A 2 -27.85 11.14 13.00
C ILE A 2 -28.15 12.21 11.95
N LYS A 3 -28.00 13.48 12.34
CA LYS A 3 -28.13 14.64 11.44
C LYS A 3 -27.01 14.57 10.40
N GLN A 4 -27.37 14.41 9.13
CA GLN A 4 -26.46 14.67 8.01
C GLN A 4 -26.22 16.18 7.93
N THR A 5 -25.06 16.62 8.38
CA THR A 5 -24.50 17.92 8.03
C THR A 5 -23.80 17.76 6.69
N SER A 6 -24.45 18.21 5.61
CA SER A 6 -23.83 18.34 4.29
C SER A 6 -22.74 19.42 4.36
N THR A 7 -21.50 19.01 4.55
CA THR A 7 -20.33 19.87 4.29
C THR A 7 -20.24 20.21 2.80
N PRO A 8 -19.79 21.41 2.42
CA PRO A 8 -19.58 21.77 1.03
C PRO A 8 -18.51 20.85 0.45
N THR A 9 -18.87 20.07 -0.56
CA THR A 9 -17.94 19.17 -1.25
C THR A 9 -16.91 20.01 -2.00
N THR A 10 -15.68 20.06 -1.50
CA THR A 10 -14.57 20.73 -2.17
C THR A 10 -14.20 19.94 -3.43
N ILE A 11 -14.56 20.48 -4.59
CA ILE A 11 -14.08 20.03 -5.90
C ILE A 11 -12.56 20.29 -5.92
N ASP A 12 -11.76 19.30 -6.35
CA ASP A 12 -10.32 19.51 -6.56
C ASP A 12 -10.01 19.83 -8.02
N ASP A 13 -8.83 20.41 -8.25
CA ASP A 13 -8.40 20.96 -9.54
C ASP A 13 -8.53 19.95 -10.71
N ALA A 14 -8.39 18.65 -10.47
CA ALA A 14 -8.49 17.62 -11.52
C ALA A 14 -9.96 17.31 -11.89
N MET A 15 -10.86 17.35 -10.91
CA MET A 15 -12.31 17.30 -11.17
C MET A 15 -12.81 18.57 -11.86
N GLU A 16 -12.25 19.73 -11.52
CA GLU A 16 -12.57 21.00 -12.19
C GLU A 16 -12.18 20.94 -13.68
N ASP A 17 -11.01 20.39 -14.00
CA ASP A 17 -10.52 20.24 -15.38
C ASP A 17 -11.38 19.29 -16.23
N GLU A 18 -11.87 18.18 -15.65
CA GLU A 18 -12.74 17.24 -16.37
C GLU A 18 -14.15 17.81 -16.62
N ILE A 19 -14.70 18.54 -15.65
CA ILE A 19 -15.99 19.25 -15.79
C ILE A 19 -15.86 20.35 -16.85
N PHE A 20 -14.75 21.08 -16.85
CA PHE A 20 -14.48 22.15 -17.81
C PHE A 20 -14.40 21.63 -19.25
N ALA A 21 -13.61 20.57 -19.49
CA ALA A 21 -13.45 19.98 -20.83
C ALA A 21 -14.78 19.50 -21.44
N LYS A 22 -15.72 19.04 -20.60
CA LYS A 22 -17.04 18.59 -21.07
C LYS A 22 -18.03 19.72 -21.30
N PHE A 23 -17.98 20.78 -20.50
CA PHE A 23 -18.75 22.00 -20.76
C PHE A 23 -18.32 22.66 -22.07
N GLU A 24 -17.01 22.71 -22.35
CA GLU A 24 -16.47 23.17 -23.63
C GLU A 24 -17.08 22.45 -24.83
N LYS A 25 -17.22 21.11 -24.73
CA LYS A 25 -17.82 20.28 -25.78
C LYS A 25 -19.30 20.59 -26.02
N LEU A 26 -20.02 21.05 -24.99
CA LEU A 26 -21.45 21.40 -25.05
C LEU A 26 -21.69 22.79 -25.67
N ILE A 27 -20.84 23.78 -25.38
CA ILE A 27 -20.94 25.13 -25.97
C ILE A 27 -20.38 25.22 -27.40
N SER A 28 -19.55 24.24 -27.79
CA SER A 28 -18.95 24.14 -29.13
C SER A 28 -19.88 23.53 -30.19
N LEU A 29 -21.10 23.10 -29.82
CA LEU A 29 -22.07 22.62 -30.80
C LEU A 29 -22.58 23.79 -31.65
N PRO A 30 -22.55 23.69 -33.00
CA PRO A 30 -22.92 24.79 -33.88
C PRO A 30 -24.38 25.18 -33.63
N MET A 31 -24.58 26.44 -33.24
CA MET A 31 -25.89 27.06 -33.22
C MET A 31 -26.50 26.94 -34.63
N SER A 32 -27.63 26.23 -34.71
CA SER A 32 -28.37 26.02 -35.96
C SER A 32 -28.53 27.35 -36.71
N ARG A 33 -28.08 27.35 -37.98
CA ARG A 33 -28.26 28.41 -38.96
C ARG A 33 -29.75 28.57 -39.26
N GLU A 34 -30.48 29.33 -38.45
CA GLU A 34 -31.81 29.81 -38.86
C GLU A 34 -32.25 31.02 -38.02
N SER A 35 -31.84 32.20 -38.47
CA SER A 35 -32.53 33.47 -38.21
C SER A 35 -32.02 34.51 -39.23
N ARG A 36 -32.47 34.37 -40.48
CA ARG A 36 -32.51 35.51 -41.41
C ARG A 36 -33.66 36.42 -41.00
N LEU A 37 -33.38 37.50 -40.28
CA LEU A 37 -34.29 38.65 -40.20
C LEU A 37 -33.48 39.95 -40.25
N THR A 38 -33.39 40.47 -41.48
CA THR A 38 -33.42 41.88 -41.89
C THR A 38 -33.07 42.97 -40.88
N GLY A 39 -31.92 43.61 -41.09
CA GLY A 39 -31.60 44.92 -40.52
C GLY A 39 -30.18 45.32 -40.93
N LYS A 40 -30.04 46.32 -41.81
CA LYS A 40 -28.75 46.79 -42.34
C LYS A 40 -27.82 47.24 -41.21
N GLY A 41 -26.73 46.52 -41.03
CA GLY A 41 -25.54 46.95 -40.29
C GLY A 41 -24.36 46.10 -40.74
N LYS A 42 -23.43 46.68 -41.50
CA LYS A 42 -22.20 46.02 -41.94
C LYS A 42 -21.39 45.58 -40.70
N SER A 43 -21.20 44.27 -40.53
CA SER A 43 -19.98 43.74 -39.93
C SER A 43 -19.69 42.39 -40.57
N VAL A 44 -18.59 42.36 -41.30
CA VAL A 44 -18.04 41.20 -42.00
C VAL A 44 -17.35 40.36 -40.95
N ILE A 45 -17.79 39.12 -40.74
CA ILE A 45 -16.89 38.04 -40.32
C ILE A 45 -17.23 36.83 -41.18
N GLU A 46 -16.33 36.57 -42.12
CA GLU A 46 -16.28 35.37 -42.93
C GLU A 46 -16.11 34.13 -42.04
N SER A 47 -16.84 33.09 -42.41
CA SER A 47 -16.67 31.74 -41.90
C SER A 47 -15.37 31.16 -42.48
N THR A 48 -14.29 31.17 -41.71
CA THR A 48 -13.10 30.34 -41.96
C THR A 48 -13.03 29.22 -40.93
N GLY A 49 -12.68 28.03 -41.39
CA GLY A 49 -12.70 26.80 -40.60
C GLY A 49 -11.65 26.75 -39.49
N SER A 50 -11.92 25.87 -38.51
CA SER A 50 -11.01 24.89 -37.90
C SER A 50 -9.58 25.28 -37.46
N ASP A 51 -9.21 26.56 -37.35
CA ASP A 51 -7.99 27.01 -36.69
C ASP A 51 -8.30 28.29 -35.91
N SER A 52 -8.82 28.16 -34.69
CA SER A 52 -8.90 29.32 -33.80
C SER A 52 -7.51 29.55 -33.19
N PRO A 53 -6.88 30.72 -33.41
CA PRO A 53 -5.59 31.02 -32.80
C PRO A 53 -5.76 31.00 -31.29
N ILE A 54 -4.78 30.43 -30.58
CA ILE A 54 -4.71 30.49 -29.11
C ILE A 54 -4.93 31.96 -28.69
N PRO A 55 -5.91 32.26 -27.84
CA PRO A 55 -6.22 33.62 -27.48
C PRO A 55 -5.02 34.30 -26.80
N SER A 56 -4.74 35.55 -27.16
CA SER A 56 -3.64 36.28 -26.53
C SER A 56 -3.92 36.52 -25.03
N PRO A 57 -2.89 36.66 -24.18
CA PRO A 57 -3.07 36.97 -22.76
C PRO A 57 -3.94 38.22 -22.51
N GLU A 58 -3.87 39.22 -23.39
CA GLU A 58 -4.74 40.41 -23.33
C GLU A 58 -6.20 40.07 -23.69
N GLN A 59 -6.45 39.21 -24.67
CA GLN A 59 -7.81 38.74 -24.99
C GLN A 59 -8.41 37.94 -23.84
N ILE A 60 -7.62 37.10 -23.19
CA ILE A 60 -7.99 36.34 -21.99
C ILE A 60 -8.31 37.31 -20.84
N SER A 61 -7.45 38.30 -20.59
CA SER A 61 -7.65 39.29 -19.53
C SER A 61 -8.92 40.14 -19.74
N ILE A 62 -9.14 40.61 -20.98
CA ILE A 62 -10.35 41.37 -21.35
C ILE A 62 -11.59 40.51 -21.21
N ALA A 63 -11.54 39.25 -21.66
CA ALA A 63 -12.66 38.33 -21.53
C ALA A 63 -12.99 38.05 -20.05
N ILE A 64 -11.98 37.91 -19.18
CA ILE A 64 -12.17 37.71 -17.74
C ILE A 64 -12.82 38.94 -17.13
N GLN A 65 -12.29 40.14 -17.37
CA GLN A 65 -12.89 41.39 -16.88
C GLN A 65 -14.33 41.57 -17.35
N THR A 66 -14.62 41.18 -18.59
CA THR A 66 -15.97 41.21 -19.19
C THR A 66 -16.94 40.29 -18.42
N LEU A 67 -16.49 39.10 -18.03
CA LEU A 67 -17.31 38.12 -17.31
C LEU A 67 -17.36 38.37 -15.79
N GLU A 68 -16.31 38.94 -15.19
CA GLU A 68 -16.32 39.39 -13.80
C GLU A 68 -17.26 40.58 -13.59
N GLY A 69 -17.34 41.48 -14.57
CA GLY A 69 -18.31 42.57 -14.61
C GLY A 69 -19.76 42.07 -14.52
N LEU A 70 -20.06 40.92 -15.14
CA LEU A 70 -21.38 40.27 -15.09
C LEU A 70 -21.75 39.71 -13.70
N VAL A 71 -20.76 39.27 -12.91
CA VAL A 71 -20.97 38.73 -11.55
C VAL A 71 -21.14 39.84 -10.52
N SER A 72 -20.39 40.93 -10.67
CA SER A 72 -20.37 42.04 -9.71
C SER A 72 -21.72 42.77 -9.58
N GLY A 73 -22.59 42.66 -10.60
CA GLY A 73 -23.90 43.30 -10.62
C GLY A 73 -23.85 44.83 -10.65
N ASP A 74 -22.68 45.44 -10.87
CA ASP A 74 -22.49 46.89 -10.85
C ASP A 74 -22.99 47.52 -12.17
N PRO A 75 -24.13 48.24 -12.17
CA PRO A 75 -24.77 48.77 -13.37
C PRO A 75 -23.91 49.79 -14.14
N THR A 76 -22.85 50.34 -13.53
CA THR A 76 -21.97 51.31 -14.20
C THR A 76 -21.04 50.68 -15.24
N ASN A 77 -20.70 49.38 -15.10
CA ASN A 77 -19.93 48.62 -16.09
C ASN A 77 -20.80 48.03 -17.22
N PHE A 78 -22.13 48.15 -17.15
CA PHE A 78 -23.07 47.56 -18.12
C PHE A 78 -23.20 48.34 -19.43
N TYR A 79 -22.73 49.59 -19.50
CA TYR A 79 -22.86 50.43 -20.70
C TYR A 79 -22.08 49.93 -21.92
N HIS A 80 -21.18 48.96 -21.74
CA HIS A 80 -20.44 48.28 -22.82
C HIS A 80 -20.84 46.80 -23.03
N LEU A 81 -21.73 46.25 -22.20
CA LEU A 81 -22.16 44.85 -22.20
C LEU A 81 -23.51 44.62 -22.90
N SER A 82 -24.03 45.63 -23.62
CA SER A 82 -25.34 45.59 -24.29
C SER A 82 -25.40 44.65 -25.50
N ASP A 83 -24.28 44.08 -25.93
CA ASP A 83 -24.24 43.12 -27.03
C ASP A 83 -23.99 41.69 -26.49
N GLN A 84 -25.01 40.83 -26.60
CA GLN A 84 -24.93 39.40 -26.31
C GLN A 84 -23.72 38.74 -26.99
N SER A 85 -23.30 39.27 -28.14
CA SER A 85 -22.14 38.81 -28.91
C SER A 85 -20.83 38.97 -28.13
N THR A 86 -20.69 40.03 -27.31
CA THR A 86 -19.48 40.30 -26.51
C THR A 86 -19.33 39.28 -25.38
N ILE A 87 -20.43 38.92 -24.72
CA ILE A 87 -20.44 37.94 -23.62
C ILE A 87 -20.18 36.54 -24.16
N ILE A 88 -20.82 36.18 -25.27
CA ILE A 88 -20.62 34.88 -25.93
C ILE A 88 -19.18 34.76 -26.47
N ASN A 89 -18.61 35.83 -27.02
CA ASN A 89 -17.23 35.82 -27.50
C ASN A 89 -16.23 35.76 -26.34
N ALA A 90 -16.47 36.47 -25.23
CA ALA A 90 -15.64 36.36 -24.04
C ALA A 90 -15.67 34.92 -23.46
N ALA A 91 -16.85 34.30 -23.41
CA ALA A 91 -17.00 32.91 -22.97
C ALA A 91 -16.28 31.92 -23.90
N LYS A 92 -16.35 32.12 -25.22
CA LYS A 92 -15.63 31.30 -26.20
C LYS A 92 -14.11 31.45 -26.10
N ILE A 93 -13.62 32.69 -25.96
CA ILE A 93 -12.18 32.96 -25.81
C ILE A 93 -11.63 32.20 -24.60
N LEU A 94 -12.34 32.23 -23.49
CA LEU A 94 -11.88 31.62 -22.25
C LEU A 94 -12.08 30.11 -22.20
N SER A 95 -13.04 29.57 -22.96
CA SER A 95 -13.16 28.13 -23.10
C SER A 95 -11.89 27.54 -23.73
N HIS A 96 -11.39 28.17 -24.80
CA HIS A 96 -10.22 27.72 -25.56
C HIS A 96 -8.86 28.12 -24.92
N SER A 97 -8.86 28.53 -23.65
CA SER A 97 -7.65 29.01 -22.95
C SER A 97 -7.09 27.94 -22.01
N PRO A 98 -5.93 27.34 -22.31
CA PRO A 98 -5.36 26.25 -21.50
C PRO A 98 -4.75 26.71 -20.16
N ASP A 99 -4.41 28.01 -20.03
CA ASP A 99 -3.65 28.57 -18.90
C ASP A 99 -4.53 29.41 -17.96
N LEU A 100 -5.67 28.87 -17.54
CA LEU A 100 -6.51 29.51 -16.52
C LEU A 100 -5.99 29.16 -15.12
N SER A 101 -5.75 30.18 -14.29
CA SER A 101 -5.40 30.02 -12.88
C SER A 101 -6.50 29.29 -12.09
N VAL A 102 -6.17 28.72 -10.93
CA VAL A 102 -7.12 27.98 -10.05
C VAL A 102 -8.38 28.81 -9.72
N THR A 103 -8.24 30.12 -9.51
CA THR A 103 -9.39 31.02 -9.25
C THR A 103 -10.27 31.18 -10.49
N GLN A 104 -9.67 31.16 -11.68
CA GLN A 104 -10.41 31.20 -12.95
C GLN A 104 -11.10 29.86 -13.24
N LYS A 105 -10.49 28.71 -12.93
CA LYS A 105 -11.15 27.38 -13.03
C LYS A 105 -12.38 27.25 -12.13
N LYS A 106 -12.33 27.79 -10.91
CA LYS A 106 -13.49 27.90 -10.00
C LYS A 106 -14.61 28.78 -10.53
N PHE A 107 -14.28 29.85 -11.25
CA PHE A 107 -15.27 30.67 -11.93
C PHE A 107 -15.99 29.85 -13.02
N TRP A 108 -15.27 29.00 -13.75
CA TRP A 108 -15.81 28.17 -14.83
C TRP A 108 -16.66 26.99 -14.39
N THR A 109 -16.34 26.33 -13.28
CA THR A 109 -17.22 25.31 -12.69
C THR A 109 -18.57 25.92 -12.26
N ASN A 110 -18.58 27.19 -11.88
CA ASN A 110 -19.79 27.94 -11.55
C ASN A 110 -20.41 28.69 -12.74
N PHE A 111 -19.67 28.82 -13.85
CA PHE A 111 -20.10 29.58 -15.02
C PHE A 111 -21.41 29.08 -15.63
N PRO A 112 -21.71 27.77 -15.73
CA PRO A 112 -23.03 27.30 -16.17
C PRO A 112 -24.17 27.84 -15.30
N PHE A 113 -23.95 27.96 -13.98
CA PHE A 113 -24.92 28.48 -13.03
C PHE A 113 -25.06 30.00 -13.17
N ILE A 114 -23.94 30.72 -13.26
CA ILE A 114 -23.89 32.18 -13.45
C ILE A 114 -24.50 32.60 -14.79
N PHE A 115 -24.16 31.89 -15.87
CA PHE A 115 -24.65 32.13 -17.22
C PHE A 115 -26.15 31.83 -17.35
N THR A 116 -26.64 30.75 -16.74
CA THR A 116 -28.07 30.46 -16.71
C THR A 116 -28.86 31.56 -15.98
N ASP A 117 -28.35 32.04 -14.84
CA ASP A 117 -29.00 33.11 -14.08
C ASP A 117 -28.97 34.45 -14.83
N PHE A 118 -27.86 34.75 -15.51
CA PHE A 118 -27.76 35.87 -16.44
C PHE A 118 -28.81 35.77 -17.57
N CYS A 119 -28.91 34.63 -18.25
CA CYS A 119 -29.88 34.44 -19.33
C CYS A 119 -31.33 34.62 -18.86
N ARG A 120 -31.66 34.21 -17.63
CA ARG A 120 -32.98 34.45 -17.01
C ARG A 120 -33.25 35.92 -16.71
N ARG A 121 -32.26 36.67 -16.21
CA ARG A 121 -32.41 38.08 -15.82
C ARG A 121 -32.56 39.03 -17.01
N PHE A 122 -31.98 38.71 -18.17
CA PHE A 122 -31.90 39.63 -19.31
C PHE A 122 -32.78 39.23 -20.51
N ALA A 123 -33.85 38.45 -20.30
CA ALA A 123 -34.84 38.09 -21.31
C ALA A 123 -34.23 37.57 -22.63
N VAL A 124 -33.19 36.75 -22.52
CA VAL A 124 -32.58 36.07 -23.67
C VAL A 124 -33.60 35.08 -24.24
N LYS A 125 -33.61 34.89 -25.58
CA LYS A 125 -34.55 33.95 -26.25
C LYS A 125 -34.64 32.62 -25.50
N SER A 126 -35.86 32.09 -25.32
CA SER A 126 -36.14 30.88 -24.52
C SER A 126 -35.25 29.69 -24.86
N ASP A 127 -34.88 29.55 -26.12
CA ASP A 127 -34.02 28.46 -26.62
C ASP A 127 -32.60 28.48 -26.02
N VAL A 128 -32.09 29.67 -25.66
CA VAL A 128 -30.77 29.83 -25.04
C VAL A 128 -30.82 29.45 -23.56
N ILE A 129 -31.91 29.81 -22.87
CA ILE A 129 -32.15 29.44 -21.46
C ILE A 129 -32.28 27.92 -21.33
N GLY A 130 -33.03 27.26 -22.21
CA GLY A 130 -33.19 25.80 -22.19
C GLY A 130 -31.89 25.03 -22.43
N LYS A 131 -31.02 25.54 -23.32
CA LYS A 131 -29.68 24.97 -23.55
C LYS A 131 -28.76 25.15 -22.33
N ALA A 132 -28.77 26.33 -21.71
CA ALA A 132 -27.98 26.62 -20.52
C ALA A 132 -28.42 25.75 -19.32
N GLU A 133 -29.73 25.58 -19.11
CA GLU A 133 -30.26 24.71 -18.06
C GLU A 133 -29.94 23.23 -18.29
N SER A 134 -29.98 22.77 -19.54
CA SER A 134 -29.60 21.40 -19.90
C SER A 134 -28.10 21.14 -19.65
N ALA A 135 -27.24 22.08 -20.04
CA ALA A 135 -25.80 22.01 -19.78
C ALA A 135 -25.50 22.02 -18.27
N ARG A 136 -26.16 22.89 -17.50
CA ARG A 136 -26.04 22.96 -16.04
C ARG A 136 -26.41 21.63 -15.38
N LYS A 137 -27.55 21.06 -15.77
CA LYS A 137 -28.01 19.78 -15.21
C LYS A 137 -27.04 18.64 -15.54
N THR A 138 -26.48 18.63 -16.75
CA THR A 138 -25.48 17.63 -17.15
C THR A 138 -24.21 17.73 -16.29
N VAL A 139 -23.72 18.96 -16.06
CA VAL A 139 -22.57 19.20 -15.18
C VAL A 139 -22.87 18.76 -13.74
N GLU A 140 -24.06 19.04 -13.23
CA GLU A 140 -24.49 18.64 -11.89
C GLU A 140 -24.57 17.11 -11.74
N ASP A 141 -25.21 16.41 -12.69
CA ASP A 141 -25.33 14.96 -12.72
C ASP A 141 -23.95 14.28 -12.80
N GLU A 142 -23.05 14.79 -13.63
CA GLU A 142 -21.68 14.27 -13.75
C GLU A 142 -20.82 14.54 -12.52
N THR A 143 -20.97 15.71 -11.89
CA THR A 143 -20.28 16.05 -10.64
C THR A 143 -20.65 15.06 -9.54
N VAL A 144 -21.92 14.69 -9.43
CA VAL A 144 -22.38 13.67 -8.48
C VAL A 144 -21.72 12.31 -8.75
N ILE A 145 -21.59 11.92 -10.02
CA ILE A 145 -20.91 10.66 -10.40
C ILE A 145 -19.43 10.71 -10.00
N LEU A 146 -18.74 11.83 -10.27
CA LEU A 146 -17.33 12.00 -9.94
C LEU A 146 -17.08 11.98 -8.43
N VAL A 147 -17.91 12.67 -7.64
CA VAL A 147 -17.82 12.65 -6.17
C VAL A 147 -18.00 11.22 -5.63
N ASN A 148 -18.99 10.49 -6.16
CA ASN A 148 -19.23 9.09 -5.76
C ASN A 148 -18.06 8.17 -6.14
N LYS A 149 -17.44 8.37 -7.31
CA LYS A 149 -16.23 7.63 -7.71
C LYS A 149 -15.06 7.97 -6.80
N LYS A 150 -14.83 9.24 -6.47
CA LYS A 150 -13.77 9.69 -5.55
C LYS A 150 -13.94 9.07 -4.16
N ALA A 151 -15.16 9.06 -3.62
CA ALA A 151 -15.44 8.42 -2.34
C ALA A 151 -15.10 6.92 -2.35
N LYS A 152 -15.42 6.21 -3.43
CA LYS A 152 -15.03 4.80 -3.60
C LYS A 152 -13.51 4.63 -3.68
N CYS A 153 -12.81 5.46 -4.45
CA CYS A 153 -11.36 5.41 -4.54
C CYS A 153 -10.68 5.64 -3.18
N LEU A 154 -11.18 6.59 -2.38
CA LEU A 154 -10.66 6.84 -1.03
C LEU A 154 -10.89 5.65 -0.10
N SER A 155 -12.07 5.00 -0.18
CA SER A 155 -12.35 3.78 0.58
C SER A 155 -11.37 2.66 0.21
N ILE A 156 -11.17 2.41 -1.09
CA ILE A 156 -10.23 1.39 -1.57
C ILE A 156 -8.80 1.69 -1.09
N LYS A 157 -8.38 2.96 -1.15
CA LYS A 157 -7.06 3.37 -0.66
C LYS A 157 -6.88 3.07 0.83
N HIS A 158 -7.87 3.41 1.65
CA HIS A 158 -7.83 3.14 3.08
C HIS A 158 -7.76 1.62 3.37
N ASP A 159 -8.57 0.81 2.68
CA ASP A 159 -8.55 -0.64 2.84
C ASP A 159 -7.21 -1.24 2.42
N HIS A 160 -6.62 -0.71 1.34
CA HIS A 160 -5.29 -1.13 0.88
C HIS A 160 -4.20 -0.80 1.91
N GLU A 161 -4.20 0.41 2.48
CA GLU A 161 -3.26 0.80 3.54
C GLU A 161 -3.37 -0.10 4.77
N ALA A 162 -4.59 -0.45 5.17
CA ALA A 162 -4.84 -1.39 6.26
C ALA A 162 -4.30 -2.80 5.95
N GLN A 163 -4.53 -3.30 4.73
CA GLN A 163 -3.99 -4.58 4.27
C GLN A 163 -2.46 -4.57 4.22
N THR A 164 -1.83 -3.51 3.73
CA THR A 164 -0.37 -3.37 3.70
C THR A 164 0.21 -3.46 5.11
N LYS A 165 -0.40 -2.77 6.08
CA LYS A 165 0.05 -2.80 7.48
C LYS A 165 -0.11 -4.20 8.10
N CYS A 166 -1.21 -4.89 7.77
CA CYS A 166 -1.44 -6.28 8.20
C CYS A 166 -0.34 -7.20 7.65
N ILE A 167 -0.05 -7.13 6.34
CA ILE A 167 0.99 -7.92 5.69
C ILE A 167 2.36 -7.66 6.32
N GLN A 168 2.73 -6.40 6.57
CA GLN A 168 4.00 -6.05 7.21
C GLN A 168 4.11 -6.63 8.63
N THR A 169 3.01 -6.61 9.39
CA THR A 169 2.97 -7.18 10.74
C THR A 169 3.18 -8.70 10.69
N THR A 170 2.43 -9.38 9.82
CA THR A 170 2.57 -10.84 9.63
C THR A 170 3.96 -11.23 9.13
N GLN A 171 4.57 -10.45 8.24
CA GLN A 171 5.95 -10.67 7.80
C GLN A 171 6.95 -10.55 8.96
N GLY A 172 6.75 -9.58 9.86
CA GLY A 172 7.56 -9.45 11.08
C GLY A 172 7.40 -10.64 12.02
N GLU A 173 6.18 -11.13 12.21
CA GLU A 173 5.90 -12.33 13.02
C GLU A 173 6.55 -13.58 12.42
N ILE A 174 6.48 -13.75 11.09
CA ILE A 174 7.15 -14.87 10.40
C ILE A 174 8.66 -14.82 10.62
N GLN A 175 9.29 -13.65 10.44
CA GLN A 175 10.75 -13.50 10.67
C GLN A 175 11.13 -13.81 12.12
N HIS A 176 10.32 -13.39 13.09
CA HIS A 176 10.52 -13.74 14.49
C HIS A 176 10.45 -15.26 14.68
N LEU A 177 9.41 -15.92 14.18
CA LEU A 177 9.24 -17.38 14.28
C LEU A 177 10.37 -18.15 13.60
N GLU A 178 10.84 -17.70 12.44
CA GLU A 178 12.00 -18.29 11.74
C GLU A 178 13.27 -18.20 12.60
N SER A 179 13.51 -17.03 13.22
CA SER A 179 14.66 -16.85 14.12
C SER A 179 14.56 -17.75 15.36
N GLU A 180 13.36 -17.91 15.91
CA GLU A 180 13.12 -18.76 17.07
C GLU A 180 13.29 -20.24 16.72
N LEU A 181 12.82 -20.67 15.54
CA LEU A 181 13.04 -22.01 15.01
C LEU A 181 14.52 -22.31 14.80
N SER A 182 15.28 -21.38 14.21
CA SER A 182 16.74 -21.55 14.06
C SER A 182 17.43 -21.70 15.41
N ARG A 183 17.08 -20.87 16.40
CA ARG A 183 17.62 -20.98 17.76
C ARG A 183 17.31 -22.32 18.40
N LEU A 184 16.06 -22.79 18.28
CA LEU A 184 15.65 -24.10 18.82
C LEU A 184 16.36 -25.25 18.11
N HIS A 185 16.58 -25.14 16.80
CA HIS A 185 17.32 -26.14 16.03
C HIS A 185 18.78 -26.23 16.47
N GLU A 186 19.46 -25.10 16.69
CA GLU A 186 20.82 -25.08 17.24
C GLU A 186 20.87 -25.72 18.65
N GLN A 187 19.90 -25.41 19.50
CA GLN A 187 19.81 -26.02 20.84
C GLN A 187 19.61 -27.55 20.77
N LEU A 188 18.76 -28.02 19.85
CA LEU A 188 18.54 -29.44 19.64
C LEU A 188 19.82 -30.13 19.14
N SER A 189 20.49 -29.55 18.13
CA SER A 189 21.73 -30.09 17.59
C SER A 189 22.82 -30.20 18.65
N PHE A 190 22.96 -29.18 19.50
CA PHE A 190 23.90 -29.22 20.63
C PHE A 190 23.55 -30.31 21.66
N GLN A 191 22.26 -30.50 21.96
CA GLN A 191 21.84 -31.57 22.87
C GLN A 191 22.08 -32.97 22.29
N GLU A 192 21.87 -33.16 20.98
CA GLU A 192 22.19 -34.41 20.29
C GLU A 192 23.69 -34.71 20.34
N GLU A 193 24.54 -33.71 20.11
CA GLU A 193 25.99 -33.86 20.24
C GLU A 193 26.42 -34.22 21.67
N CYS A 194 25.83 -33.57 22.68
CA CYS A 194 26.07 -33.90 24.09
C CYS A 194 25.64 -35.33 24.40
N ALA A 195 24.47 -35.77 23.89
CA ALA A 195 23.96 -37.12 24.12
C ALA A 195 24.87 -38.18 23.47
N ASN A 196 25.36 -37.92 22.26
CA ASN A 196 26.32 -38.80 21.58
C ASN A 196 27.63 -38.88 22.37
N THR A 197 28.17 -37.75 22.81
CA THR A 197 29.38 -37.71 23.65
C THR A 197 29.22 -38.51 24.93
N LEU A 198 28.08 -38.37 25.63
CA LEU A 198 27.78 -39.14 26.84
C LEU A 198 27.63 -40.64 26.53
N SER A 199 27.05 -41.00 25.39
CA SER A 199 26.94 -42.40 24.96
C SER A 199 28.30 -43.03 24.70
N ASP A 200 29.20 -42.29 24.06
CA ASP A 200 30.58 -42.73 23.79
C ASP A 200 31.37 -42.89 25.09
N GLN A 201 31.29 -41.90 25.99
CA GLN A 201 31.90 -41.98 27.32
C GLN A 201 31.38 -43.18 28.11
N ARG A 202 30.07 -43.45 28.07
CA ARG A 202 29.47 -44.62 28.72
C ARG A 202 30.02 -45.93 28.13
N THR A 203 30.14 -46.00 26.81
CA THR A 203 30.67 -47.18 26.13
C THR A 203 32.13 -47.43 26.50
N GLN A 204 32.94 -46.37 26.56
CA GLN A 204 34.32 -46.45 27.02
C GLN A 204 34.40 -46.94 28.48
N ALA A 205 33.61 -46.36 29.39
CA ALA A 205 33.60 -46.76 30.79
C ALA A 205 33.21 -48.24 30.97
N PHE A 206 32.29 -48.76 30.16
CA PHE A 206 31.96 -50.19 30.16
C PHE A 206 33.11 -51.07 29.65
N ALA A 207 33.83 -50.63 28.62
CA ALA A 207 34.99 -51.35 28.13
C ALA A 207 36.11 -51.42 29.19
N GLU A 208 36.37 -50.31 29.89
CA GLU A 208 37.33 -50.25 31.01
C GLU A 208 36.89 -51.16 32.16
N LEU A 209 35.60 -51.14 32.54
CA LEU A 209 35.06 -52.03 33.57
C LEU A 209 35.24 -53.50 33.20
N ASN A 210 34.95 -53.88 31.95
CA ASN A 210 35.14 -55.26 31.50
C ASN A 210 36.62 -55.67 31.55
N SER A 211 37.53 -54.78 31.16
CA SER A 211 38.96 -55.03 31.28
C SER A 211 39.40 -55.23 32.73
N HIS A 212 38.85 -54.46 33.67
CA HIS A 212 39.11 -54.67 35.10
C HIS A 212 38.55 -56.01 35.60
N ILE A 213 37.36 -56.42 35.15
CA ILE A 213 36.78 -57.73 35.49
C ILE A 213 37.70 -58.86 35.01
N ASP A 214 38.18 -58.80 33.77
CA ASP A 214 39.11 -59.80 33.22
C ASP A 214 40.42 -59.86 34.03
N HIS A 215 40.92 -58.70 34.47
CA HIS A 215 42.10 -58.64 35.33
C HIS A 215 41.85 -59.29 36.70
N VAL A 216 40.70 -59.03 37.33
CA VAL A 216 40.32 -59.66 38.59
C VAL A 216 40.22 -61.18 38.46
N VAL A 217 39.62 -61.69 37.37
CA VAL A 217 39.54 -63.13 37.09
C VAL A 217 40.94 -63.74 36.98
N THR A 218 41.87 -63.05 36.31
CA THR A 218 43.27 -63.49 36.19
C THR A 218 43.97 -63.56 37.55
N LEU A 219 43.75 -62.54 38.40
CA LEU A 219 44.30 -62.51 39.75
C LEU A 219 43.72 -63.64 40.63
N GLN A 220 42.43 -63.94 40.50
CA GLN A 220 41.79 -65.05 41.20
C GLN A 220 42.41 -66.40 40.82
N GLN A 221 42.60 -66.65 39.52
CA GLN A 221 43.25 -67.88 39.03
C GLN A 221 44.70 -68.01 39.55
N THR A 222 45.42 -66.89 39.59
CA THR A 222 46.80 -66.86 40.13
C THR A 222 46.81 -67.16 41.63
N LEU A 223 45.85 -66.64 42.38
CA LEU A 223 45.70 -66.88 43.81
C LEU A 223 45.33 -68.35 44.11
N GLU A 224 44.45 -68.95 43.32
CA GLU A 224 44.11 -70.37 43.43
C GLU A 224 45.35 -71.24 43.20
N SER A 225 46.09 -71.00 42.12
CA SER A 225 47.34 -71.73 41.83
C SER A 225 48.39 -71.58 42.94
N LEU A 226 48.52 -70.38 43.53
CA LEU A 226 49.42 -70.16 44.65
C LEU A 226 48.96 -70.91 45.91
N THR A 227 47.65 -70.96 46.14
CA THR A 227 47.05 -71.70 47.27
C THR A 227 47.35 -73.19 47.16
N ASP A 228 47.13 -73.78 45.99
CA ASP A 228 47.45 -75.19 45.71
C ASP A 228 48.96 -75.48 45.92
N SER A 229 49.83 -74.59 45.44
CA SER A 229 51.28 -74.73 45.63
C SER A 229 51.70 -74.66 47.10
N VAL A 230 51.07 -73.77 47.88
CA VAL A 230 51.32 -73.65 49.32
C VAL A 230 50.85 -74.91 50.05
N ASP A 231 49.68 -75.45 49.68
CA ASP A 231 49.16 -76.66 50.30
C ASP A 231 50.01 -77.90 49.96
N GLN A 232 50.48 -78.02 48.72
CA GLN A 232 51.47 -79.04 48.35
C GLN A 232 52.77 -78.89 49.17
N ALA A 233 53.31 -77.68 49.31
CA ALA A 233 54.53 -77.45 50.10
C ALA A 233 54.33 -77.80 51.58
N LYS A 234 53.12 -77.56 52.14
CA LYS A 234 52.79 -77.99 53.50
C LYS A 234 52.75 -79.51 53.61
N GLU A 235 52.16 -80.22 52.65
CA GLU A 235 52.14 -81.69 52.64
C GLU A 235 53.55 -82.27 52.58
N GLU A 236 54.42 -81.74 51.71
CA GLU A 236 55.83 -82.15 51.63
C GLU A 236 56.57 -81.93 52.95
N LEU A 237 56.36 -80.79 53.61
CA LEU A 237 56.95 -80.52 54.94
C LEU A 237 56.44 -81.49 56.02
N ILE A 238 55.17 -81.88 55.99
CA ILE A 238 54.62 -82.88 56.90
C ILE A 238 55.29 -84.23 56.67
N LEU A 239 55.44 -84.66 55.41
CA LEU A 239 56.13 -85.90 55.06
C LEU A 239 57.59 -85.89 55.51
N MET A 240 58.34 -84.82 55.22
CA MET A 240 59.72 -84.65 55.67
C MET A 240 59.83 -84.72 57.20
N ARG A 241 58.90 -84.12 57.93
CA ARG A 241 58.86 -84.20 59.40
C ARG A 241 58.61 -85.62 59.89
N MET A 242 57.71 -86.37 59.24
CA MET A 242 57.44 -87.77 59.58
C MET A 242 58.65 -88.65 59.31
N GLU A 243 59.30 -88.50 58.16
CA GLU A 243 60.54 -89.20 57.80
C GLU A 243 61.67 -88.90 58.79
N TRP A 244 61.87 -87.62 59.12
CA TRP A 244 62.85 -87.19 60.11
C TRP A 244 62.61 -87.81 61.50
N SER A 245 61.34 -87.84 61.92
CA SER A 245 60.94 -88.44 63.21
C SER A 245 61.17 -89.95 63.22
N ASN A 246 60.89 -90.63 62.10
CA ASN A 246 61.14 -92.06 61.95
C ASN A 246 62.64 -92.39 61.89
N TRP A 247 63.45 -91.54 61.26
CA TRP A 247 64.90 -91.70 61.27
C TRP A 247 65.46 -91.56 62.70
N HIS A 248 65.02 -90.56 63.47
CA HIS A 248 65.42 -90.36 64.87
C HIS A 248 64.99 -91.50 65.80
N SER A 249 63.88 -92.18 65.54
CA SER A 249 63.45 -93.31 66.39
C SER A 249 64.29 -94.58 66.20
N HIS A 250 65.05 -94.68 65.11
CA HIS A 250 65.91 -95.84 64.78
C HIS A 250 67.37 -95.66 65.19
N PHE A 251 67.76 -94.48 65.69
CA PHE A 251 69.10 -94.19 66.20
C PHE A 251 69.01 -93.63 67.63
N PRO A 252 69.24 -94.45 68.68
CA PRO A 252 69.33 -93.97 70.07
C PRO A 252 70.60 -93.16 70.34
#